data_AF-A0A524AFD6-F1
#
_entry.id   AF-A0A524AFD6-F1
#
_cell.length_a   1.000
_cell.length_b   1.000
_cell.length_c   1.000
_cell.angle_alpha   90.00
_cell.angle_beta   90.00
_cell.angle_gamma   90.00
#
_symmetry.space_group_name_H-M   'P 1'
#
loop_
_entity.id
_entity.type
_entity.pdbx_description
1 polymer ?
#
loop_
_entity_poly.entity_id
_entity_poly.type
_entity_poly.pdbx_seq_one_letter_code
_entity_poly.pdbx_strand_id
1 'polypeptide(L)' 'MIQQTALKYDVEVKENGRVELSVPFPAGAHLIVFIIQADDAFDDLLMAAESSLDFWDNPWDDEDWNNA' A
#
# COMPACT_ATOMS: atom_id res chain seq x y z
N MET A 1 15.26 11.62 -22.07
CA MET A 1 13.94 11.54 -21.41
C MET A 1 13.98 12.49 -20.22
N ILE A 2 13.00 13.38 -20.09
CA ILE A 2 12.89 14.26 -18.92
C ILE A 2 12.40 13.38 -17.77
N GLN A 3 13.19 13.27 -16.69
CA GLN A 3 12.80 12.51 -15.52
C GLN A 3 11.71 13.30 -14.78
N GLN A 4 10.47 12.83 -14.88
CA GLN A 4 9.33 13.42 -14.17
C GLN A 4 9.28 12.81 -12.77
N THR A 5 9.76 13.54 -11.77
CA THR A 5 9.65 13.12 -10.37
C THR A 5 8.20 13.23 -9.92
N ALA A 6 7.55 12.09 -9.68
CA ALA A 6 6.20 12.05 -9.11
C ALA A 6 6.26 12.35 -7.61
N LEU A 7 5.45 13.30 -7.15
CA LEU A 7 5.26 13.57 -5.73
C LEU A 7 4.05 12.75 -5.24
N LYS A 8 4.25 11.89 -4.24
CA LYS A 8 3.17 11.15 -3.58
C LYS A 8 2.88 11.82 -2.24
N TYR A 9 1.60 12.04 -1.96
CA TYR A 9 1.10 12.55 -0.68
C TYR A 9 0.11 11.54 -0.12
N ASP A 10 0.21 11.26 1.17
CA ASP A 10 -0.81 10.55 1.92
C ASP A 10 -1.67 11.58 2.65
N VAL A 11 -2.95 11.66 2.28
CA VAL A 11 -3.84 12.76 2.68
C VAL A 11 -5.25 12.23 2.93
N GLU A 12 -5.83 12.67 4.03
CA GLU A 12 -7.22 12.39 4.37
C GLU A 12 -8.15 13.45 3.78
N VAL A 13 -9.33 13.01 3.37
CA VAL A 13 -10.40 13.90 2.93
C VAL A 13 -11.01 14.59 4.15
N LYS A 14 -10.89 15.92 4.23
CA LYS A 14 -11.47 16.73 5.30
C LYS A 14 -12.97 16.95 5.08
N GLU A 15 -13.60 17.69 6.00
CA GLU A 15 -15.01 18.10 5.90
C GLU A 15 -15.38 18.60 4.50
N ASN A 16 -16.59 18.25 4.05
CA ASN A 16 -17.13 18.60 2.73
C ASN A 16 -16.33 18.03 1.54
N GLY A 17 -15.58 16.94 1.72
CA GLY A 17 -14.91 16.27 0.60
C GLY A 17 -13.64 16.98 0.12
N ARG A 18 -13.00 17.79 0.97
CA ARG A 18 -11.90 18.67 0.57
C ARG A 18 -10.53 18.09 0.94
N VAL A 19 -9.60 18.13 -0.01
CA VAL A 19 -8.17 17.84 0.19
C VAL A 19 -7.37 19.14 0.12
N GLU A 20 -6.44 19.34 1.06
CA GLU A 20 -5.50 20.47 1.08
C GLU A 20 -4.06 19.97 1.05
N LEU A 21 -3.23 20.60 0.22
CA LEU A 21 -1.92 20.11 -0.17
C LEU A 21 -0.96 21.30 -0.33
N SER A 22 0.20 21.22 0.31
CA SER A 22 1.31 22.15 0.09
C SER A 22 2.29 21.56 -0.92
N VAL A 23 2.44 22.22 -2.07
CA VAL A 23 3.33 21.78 -3.15
C VAL A 23 4.59 22.64 -3.26
N PRO A 24 5.74 22.07 -3.68
CA PRO A 24 6.99 22.81 -3.86
C PRO A 24 7.07 23.52 -5.22
N PHE A 25 5.94 23.97 -5.77
CA PHE A 25 5.89 24.64 -7.07
C PHE A 25 5.60 26.14 -6.92
N PRO A 26 6.17 26.99 -7.79
CA PRO A 26 5.90 28.42 -7.75
C PRO A 26 4.45 28.73 -8.14
N ALA A 27 3.97 29.90 -7.72
CA ALA A 27 2.66 30.40 -8.11
C ALA A 27 2.53 30.49 -9.65
N GLY A 28 1.40 30.03 -10.19
CA GLY A 28 1.11 30.04 -11.63
C GLY A 28 1.63 28.82 -12.40
N ALA A 29 2.31 27.86 -11.75
CA ALA A 29 2.68 26.61 -12.39
C ALA A 29 1.45 25.79 -12.81
N HIS A 30 1.47 25.25 -14.03
CA HIS A 30 0.43 24.35 -14.52
C HIS A 30 0.72 22.92 -14.05
N LEU A 31 -0.16 22.38 -13.22
CA LEU A 31 -0.02 21.04 -12.63
C LEU A 31 -1.13 20.12 -13.12
N ILE A 32 -0.79 18.84 -13.27
CA ILE A 32 -1.75 17.76 -13.48
C ILE A 32 -1.74 16.94 -12.19
N VAL A 33 -2.92 16.74 -11.59
CA VAL A 33 -3.08 16.00 -10.33
C VAL A 33 -3.80 14.69 -10.62
N PHE A 34 -3.22 13.58 -10.17
CA PHE A 34 -3.87 12.26 -10.16
C PHE A 34 -4.34 11.96 -8.73
N ILE A 35 -5.62 11.66 -8.58
CA ILE A 35 -6.21 11.26 -7.30
C ILE A 35 -6.51 9.77 -7.39
N ILE A 36 -5.96 9.01 -6.45
CA ILE A 36 -6.17 7.57 -6.31
C ILE A 36 -6.65 7.36 -4.89
N GLN A 37 -7.80 6.71 -4.73
CA GLN A 37 -8.27 6.29 -3.41
C GLN A 37 -7.26 5.29 -2.84
N ALA A 38 -6.81 5.51 -1.60
CA ALA A 38 -6.03 4.52 -0.90
C ALA A 38 -6.96 3.35 -0.57
N ASP A 39 -6.94 2.31 -1.41
CA ASP A 39 -7.47 1.01 -1.03
C ASP A 39 -6.40 0.29 -0.20
N ASP A 40 -6.81 -0.36 0.88
CA ASP A 40 -5.93 -1.13 1.77
C ASP A 40 -5.51 -2.44 1.09
N ALA A 41 -4.81 -2.34 -0.05
CA ALA A 41 -4.24 -3.47 -0.75
C ALA A 41 -3.16 -4.18 0.08
N PHE A 42 -2.67 -3.55 1.16
CA PHE A 42 -1.69 -4.17 2.05
C PHE A 42 -2.35 -5.20 2.97
N ASP A 43 -3.58 -4.97 3.44
CA ASP A 43 -4.34 -5.95 4.22
C ASP A 43 -4.63 -7.19 3.38
N ASP A 44 -4.97 -7.04 2.11
CA ASP A 44 -5.15 -8.17 1.19
C ASP A 44 -3.86 -8.98 0.99
N LEU A 45 -2.71 -8.31 0.86
CA LEU A 45 -1.41 -8.98 0.75
C LEU A 45 -1.00 -9.68 2.06
N LEU A 46 -1.29 -9.06 3.20
CA LEU A 46 -1.05 -9.64 4.52
C LEU A 46 -1.94 -10.87 4.74
N MET A 47 -3.23 -10.77 4.44
CA MET A 47 -4.18 -11.89 4.50
C MET A 47 -3.76 -13.03 3.57
N ALA A 48 -3.33 -12.73 2.34
CA ALA A 48 -2.84 -13.75 1.42
C ALA A 48 -1.61 -14.48 1.98
N ALA A 49 -0.67 -13.77 2.60
CA ALA A 49 0.51 -14.37 3.22
C ALA A 49 0.14 -15.30 4.40
N GLU A 50 -0.79 -14.87 5.26
CA GLU A 50 -1.23 -15.64 6.43
C GLU A 50 -2.08 -16.87 6.07
N SER A 51 -2.85 -16.81 4.97
CA SER A 51 -3.71 -17.91 4.52
C SER A 51 -2.97 -19.17 4.01
N SER A 52 -1.65 -19.11 3.86
CA SER A 52 -0.84 -20.21 3.30
C SER A 52 -0.13 -21.09 4.33
N LEU A 53 -0.39 -20.87 5.63
CA LEU A 53 0.27 -21.61 6.71
C LEU A 53 -0.23 -23.06 6.84
N ASP A 54 -1.48 -23.35 6.44
CA ASP A 54 -2.05 -24.71 6.42
C ASP A 54 -1.27 -25.69 5.52
N PHE A 55 -0.53 -25.18 4.52
CA PHE A 55 0.35 -26.01 3.69
C PHE A 55 1.56 -26.55 4.48
N TRP A 56 2.02 -25.81 5.49
CA TRP A 56 3.14 -26.19 6.36
C TRP A 56 2.69 -26.88 7.65
N ASP A 57 1.42 -26.78 8.02
CA ASP A 57 0.82 -27.43 9.20
C ASP A 57 0.37 -28.85 8.86
N ASN A 58 1.35 -29.74 8.65
CA ASN A 58 1.13 -31.15 8.35
C ASN A 58 1.43 -32.01 9.60
N PRO A 59 0.40 -32.61 10.23
CA PRO A 59 0.57 -33.44 11.43
C PRO A 59 1.50 -34.64 11.23
N TRP A 60 1.69 -35.09 9.98
CA TRP A 60 2.63 -36.17 9.65
C TRP A 60 4.08 -35.67 9.54
N ASP A 61 4.32 -34.42 9.13
CA ASP A 61 5.67 -33.85 9.13
C ASP A 61 6.13 -33.53 10.56
N ASP A 62 5.23 -33.13 11.44
CA ASP A 62 5.55 -32.86 12.85
C ASP A 62 6.06 -34.10 13.61
N GLU A 63 5.63 -35.30 13.24
CA GLU A 63 6.03 -36.56 13.89
C GLU A 63 7.44 -37.00 13.49
N ASP A 64 7.83 -36.74 12.23
CA ASP A 64 9.13 -37.10 11.63
C ASP A 64 10.21 -36.00 11.77
N TRP A 65 9.85 -34.71 11.72
CA TRP A 65 10.81 -33.59 11.80
C TRP A 65 11.12 -33.12 13.23
N ASN A 66 10.18 -33.18 14.17
CA ASN A 66 10.42 -32.69 15.54
C ASN A 66 11.21 -33.69 16.43
N ASN A 67 11.58 -34.86 15.90
CA ASN A 67 12.38 -35.89 16.59
C ASN A 67 13.82 -36.02 16.05
N ALA A 68 14.35 -34.99 15.37
CA ALA A 68 15.76 -34.94 14.93
C ALA A 68 16.73 -34.44 16.02
#